data_AF-V6I0R6-F1
#
_entry.id   AF-V6I0R6-F1
#
_cell.length_a   1.000
_cell.length_b   1.000
_cell.length_c   1.000
_cell.angle_alpha   90.00
_cell.angle_beta   90.00
_cell.angle_gamma   90.00
#
_symmetry.space_group_name_H-M   'P 1'
#
loop_
_entity.id
_entity.type
_entity.pdbx_description
1 polymer ?
#
loop_
_entity_poly.entity_id
_entity_poly.type
_entity_poly.pdbx_seq_one_letter_code
_entity_poly.pdbx_strand_id
1 'polypeptide(L)'
;MDLYFNSILAASISILASVITASSAYYFTKRSQQLNDERRIKEEFFRQFIKALSDLAIDNSNRSASLAFSESINILLLIGSPGVVKALMNFHNYIKSDKTKTDGSSDQSDLHDELLHDLIKELRLDLFRNFKVNKDFPKIHLVGGPQKY
;
A
#
# COMPACT_ATOMS: atom_id res chain seq x y z
N MET A 1 11.36 62.55 -7.44
CA MET A 1 10.05 61.86 -7.60
C MET A 1 10.26 60.42 -8.06
N ASP A 2 11.06 60.17 -9.09
CA ASP A 2 11.26 58.82 -9.66
C ASP A 2 11.83 57.77 -8.69
N LEU A 3 12.70 58.16 -7.76
CA LEU A 3 13.29 57.25 -6.79
C LEU A 3 12.26 56.68 -5.79
N TYR A 4 11.31 57.52 -5.35
CA TYR A 4 10.23 57.12 -4.45
C TYR A 4 9.20 56.26 -5.18
N PHE A 5 8.86 56.61 -6.42
CA PHE A 5 7.95 55.82 -7.25
C PHE A 5 8.50 54.41 -7.51
N ASN A 6 9.78 54.29 -7.88
CA ASN A 6 10.43 52.99 -8.08
C ASN A 6 10.48 52.16 -6.80
N SER A 7 10.69 52.79 -5.65
CA SER A 7 10.70 52.11 -4.34
C SER A 7 9.31 51.57 -3.97
N ILE A 8 8.25 52.33 -4.21
CA ILE A 8 6.85 51.90 -3.97
C ILE A 8 6.47 50.74 -4.90
N LEU A 9 6.88 50.81 -6.18
CA LEU A 9 6.60 49.79 -7.17
C LEU A 9 7.32 48.47 -6.81
N ALA A 10 8.61 48.54 -6.45
CA ALA A 10 9.38 47.39 -5.99
C ALA A 10 8.79 46.76 -4.70
N ALA A 11 8.37 47.59 -3.74
CA ALA A 11 7.72 47.11 -2.52
C ALA A 11 6.38 46.40 -2.83
N SER A 12 5.58 46.96 -3.74
CA SER A 12 4.29 46.38 -4.14
C SER A 12 4.48 45.02 -4.83
N ILE A 13 5.46 44.90 -5.73
CA ILE A 13 5.81 43.62 -6.37
C ILE A 13 6.29 42.61 -5.32
N SER A 14 7.11 43.05 -4.37
CA SER A 14 7.66 42.18 -3.32
C SER A 14 6.54 41.62 -2.43
N ILE A 15 5.56 42.46 -2.06
CA ILE A 15 4.38 42.02 -1.30
C ILE A 15 3.58 41.01 -2.12
N LEU A 16 3.27 41.31 -3.39
CA LEU A 16 2.54 40.38 -4.26
C LEU A 16 3.26 39.03 -4.44
N ALA A 17 4.57 39.07 -4.70
CA ALA A 17 5.39 37.87 -4.82
C ALA A 17 5.39 37.06 -3.52
N SER A 18 5.45 37.71 -2.35
CA SER A 18 5.38 37.05 -1.05
C SER A 18 4.04 36.33 -0.82
N VAL A 19 2.93 36.97 -1.19
CA VAL A 19 1.58 36.39 -1.06
C VAL A 19 1.42 35.17 -1.98
N ILE A 20 1.87 35.27 -3.23
CA ILE A 20 1.81 34.16 -4.20
C ILE A 20 2.67 32.99 -3.71
N THR A 21 3.86 33.29 -3.22
CA THR A 21 4.80 32.28 -2.71
C THR A 21 4.23 31.56 -1.49
N ALA A 22 3.72 32.31 -0.50
CA ALA A 22 3.13 31.75 0.71
C ALA A 22 1.89 30.88 0.40
N SER A 23 1.01 31.35 -0.50
CA SER A 23 -0.18 30.61 -0.92
C SER A 23 0.18 29.30 -1.62
N SER A 24 1.16 29.34 -2.53
CA SER A 24 1.64 28.15 -3.24
C SER A 24 2.29 27.15 -2.29
N ALA A 25 3.16 27.63 -1.40
CA ALA A 25 3.81 26.80 -0.38
C ALA A 25 2.79 26.12 0.53
N TYR A 26 1.76 26.85 0.99
CA TYR A 26 0.68 26.30 1.79
C TYR A 26 -0.08 25.20 1.05
N TYR A 27 -0.47 25.45 -0.21
CA TYR A 27 -1.17 24.47 -1.04
C TYR A 27 -0.35 23.18 -1.23
N PHE A 28 0.93 23.31 -1.62
CA PHE A 28 1.81 22.14 -1.80
C PHE A 28 2.03 21.38 -0.49
N THR A 29 2.20 22.10 0.62
CA THR A 29 2.35 21.50 1.95
C THR A 29 1.10 20.71 2.33
N LYS A 30 -0.09 21.31 2.17
CA LYS A 30 -1.35 20.65 2.51
C LYS A 30 -1.60 19.42 1.65
N ARG A 31 -1.30 19.50 0.35
CA ARG A 31 -1.39 18.36 -0.57
C ARG A 31 -0.42 17.24 -0.18
N SER A 32 0.82 17.59 0.17
CA SER A 32 1.82 16.62 0.63
C SER A 32 1.38 15.92 1.93
N GLN A 33 0.83 16.67 2.89
CA GLN A 33 0.27 16.11 4.12
C GLN A 33 -0.83 15.09 3.84
N GLN A 34 -1.80 15.41 2.99
CA GLN A 34 -2.89 14.48 2.62
C GLN A 34 -2.38 13.19 1.98
N LEU A 35 -1.38 13.29 1.09
CA LEU A 35 -0.77 12.12 0.46
C LEU A 35 -0.02 11.25 1.46
N ASN A 36 0.67 11.86 2.43
CA ASN A 36 1.36 11.14 3.50
C ASN A 36 0.38 10.47 4.46
N ASP A 37 -0.73 11.14 4.79
CA ASP A 37 -1.78 10.58 5.63
C ASP A 37 -2.44 9.38 4.96
N GLU A 38 -2.79 9.48 3.67
CA GLU A 38 -3.34 8.36 2.89
C GLU A 38 -2.36 7.18 2.87
N ARG A 39 -1.09 7.45 2.59
CA ARG A 39 -0.04 6.43 2.55
C ARG A 39 0.13 5.74 3.90
N ARG A 40 0.10 6.50 5.00
CA ARG A 40 0.19 5.96 6.37
C ARG A 40 -0.96 5.01 6.68
N ILE A 41 -2.20 5.41 6.32
CA ILE A 41 -3.39 4.57 6.51
C ILE A 41 -3.28 3.27 5.69
N LYS A 42 -2.87 3.37 4.42
CA LYS A 42 -2.64 2.19 3.57
C LYS A 42 -1.57 1.27 4.14
N GLU A 43 -0.46 1.84 4.59
CA GLU A 43 0.62 1.07 5.20
C GLU A 43 0.14 0.27 6.41
N GLU A 44 -0.67 0.89 7.27
CA GLU A 44 -1.24 0.25 8.45
C GLU A 44 -2.10 -0.97 8.07
N PHE A 45 -3.05 -0.82 7.15
CA PHE A 45 -3.90 -1.93 6.71
C PHE A 45 -3.14 -3.01 5.95
N PHE A 46 -2.16 -2.64 5.13
CA PHE A 46 -1.31 -3.61 4.44
C PHE A 46 -0.48 -4.43 5.43
N ARG A 47 0.08 -3.79 6.47
CA ARG A 47 0.78 -4.51 7.55
C ARG A 47 -0.16 -5.46 8.31
N GLN A 48 -1.37 -5.02 8.62
CA GLN A 48 -2.39 -5.86 9.27
C GLN A 48 -2.73 -7.09 8.42
N PHE A 49 -2.93 -6.90 7.11
CA PHE A 49 -3.17 -8.01 6.17
C PHE A 49 -2.01 -9.02 6.13
N ILE A 50 -0.77 -8.55 5.95
CA ILE A 50 0.40 -9.45 5.90
C ILE A 50 0.56 -10.23 7.20
N LYS A 51 0.32 -9.58 8.34
CA LYS A 51 0.33 -10.24 9.64
C LYS A 51 -0.75 -11.31 9.72
N ALA A 52 -2.00 -10.98 9.39
CA ALA A 52 -3.11 -11.93 9.44
C ALA A 52 -2.91 -13.12 8.48
N LEU A 53 -2.34 -12.88 7.29
CA LEU A 53 -1.97 -13.93 6.34
C LEU A 53 -0.88 -14.84 6.90
N SER A 54 0.16 -14.28 7.52
CA SER A 54 1.20 -15.06 8.19
C SER A 54 0.65 -15.88 9.35
N ASP A 55 -0.19 -15.30 10.21
CA ASP A 55 -0.78 -15.97 11.37
C ASP A 55 -1.68 -17.15 10.91
N LEU A 56 -2.46 -16.95 9.83
CA LEU A 56 -3.28 -18.00 9.24
C LEU A 56 -2.45 -19.13 8.62
N ALA A 57 -1.30 -18.82 8.02
CA ALA A 57 -0.39 -19.82 7.46
C ALA A 57 0.25 -20.72 8.53
N ILE A 58 0.48 -20.18 9.74
CA ILE A 58 1.09 -20.91 10.86
C ILE A 58 0.05 -21.74 11.63
N ASP A 59 -1.15 -21.19 11.84
CA ASP A 59 -2.22 -21.83 12.62
C ASP A 59 -3.57 -21.69 11.90
N ASN A 60 -3.72 -22.45 10.82
CA ASN A 60 -4.95 -22.53 10.02
C ASN A 60 -6.15 -23.10 10.80
N SER A 61 -5.94 -23.61 12.04
CA SER A 61 -7.01 -24.07 12.92
C SER A 61 -7.58 -22.98 13.83
N ASN A 62 -6.88 -21.84 13.93
CA ASN A 62 -7.27 -20.77 14.82
C ASN A 62 -8.37 -19.89 14.23
N ARG A 63 -9.53 -19.91 14.89
CA ARG A 63 -10.69 -19.10 14.51
C ARG A 63 -10.39 -17.60 14.55
N SER A 64 -9.54 -17.14 15.46
CA SER A 64 -9.21 -15.70 15.56
C SER A 64 -8.33 -15.27 14.38
N ALA A 65 -7.35 -16.07 13.98
CA ALA A 65 -6.52 -15.80 12.80
C ALA A 65 -7.34 -15.77 11.50
N SER A 66 -8.28 -16.72 11.34
CA SER A 66 -9.18 -16.75 10.19
C SER A 66 -10.14 -15.56 10.13
N LEU A 67 -10.61 -15.06 11.29
CA LEU A 67 -11.47 -13.89 11.37
C LEU A 67 -10.68 -12.62 11.02
N ALA A 68 -9.50 -12.44 11.61
CA ALA A 68 -8.61 -11.32 11.30
C ALA A 68 -8.21 -11.27 9.82
N PHE A 69 -7.95 -12.44 9.21
CA PHE A 69 -7.67 -12.53 7.78
C PHE A 69 -8.86 -12.07 6.93
N SER A 70 -10.07 -12.59 7.21
CA SER A 70 -11.30 -12.19 6.52
C SER A 70 -11.57 -10.69 6.64
N GLU A 71 -11.41 -10.12 7.84
CA GLU A 71 -11.58 -8.70 8.09
C GLU A 71 -10.57 -7.86 7.31
N SER A 72 -9.29 -8.26 7.32
CA SER A 72 -8.24 -7.56 6.57
C SER A 72 -8.49 -7.56 5.06
N ILE A 73 -8.98 -8.67 4.48
CA ILE A 73 -9.38 -8.73 3.07
C ILE A 73 -10.48 -7.70 2.77
N ASN A 74 -11.53 -7.65 3.59
CA ASN A 74 -12.64 -6.73 3.39
C ASN A 74 -12.20 -5.27 3.46
N ILE A 75 -11.27 -4.96 4.36
CA ILE A 75 -10.68 -3.61 4.43
C ILE A 75 -9.87 -3.31 3.18
N LEU A 76 -9.06 -4.26 2.70
CA LEU A 76 -8.27 -4.10 1.47
C LEU A 76 -9.15 -3.88 0.22
N LEU A 77 -10.37 -4.44 0.18
CA LEU A 77 -11.34 -4.16 -0.89
C LEU A 77 -11.77 -2.68 -0.94
N LEU A 78 -11.77 -1.99 0.20
CA LEU A 78 -12.17 -0.59 0.30
C LEU A 78 -11.00 0.37 0.05
N ILE A 79 -9.82 0.05 0.58
CA ILE A 79 -8.66 0.98 0.61
C ILE A 79 -7.64 0.72 -0.49
N GLY A 80 -7.59 -0.49 -1.04
CA GLY A 80 -6.64 -0.88 -2.08
C GLY A 80 -7.01 -0.31 -3.44
N SER A 81 -6.00 -0.03 -4.27
CA SER A 81 -6.22 0.29 -5.68
C SER A 81 -6.89 -0.88 -6.45
N PRO A 82 -7.48 -0.64 -7.63
CA PRO A 82 -8.04 -1.71 -8.45
C PRO A 82 -7.04 -2.84 -8.78
N GLY A 83 -5.75 -2.52 -8.91
CA GLY A 83 -4.68 -3.51 -9.12
C GLY A 83 -4.50 -4.42 -7.90
N VAL A 84 -4.47 -3.83 -6.69
CA VAL A 84 -4.44 -4.56 -5.42
C VAL A 84 -5.65 -5.47 -5.28
N VAL A 85 -6.86 -4.94 -5.51
CA VAL A 85 -8.09 -5.73 -5.38
C VAL A 85 -8.11 -6.91 -6.35
N LYS A 86 -7.69 -6.71 -7.61
CA LYS A 86 -7.58 -7.78 -8.60
C LYS A 86 -6.61 -8.87 -8.15
N ALA A 87 -5.39 -8.50 -7.76
CA ALA A 87 -4.38 -9.45 -7.31
C ALA A 87 -4.83 -10.19 -6.04
N LEU A 88 -5.48 -9.48 -5.11
CA LEU A 88 -6.01 -10.03 -3.88
C LEU A 88 -7.10 -11.08 -4.15
N MET A 89 -8.04 -10.77 -5.04
CA MET A 89 -9.10 -11.72 -5.40
C MET A 89 -8.54 -12.95 -6.14
N ASN A 90 -7.54 -12.77 -7.00
CA ASN A 90 -6.86 -13.90 -7.65
C ASN A 90 -6.20 -14.82 -6.62
N PHE A 91 -5.44 -14.26 -5.68
CA PHE A 91 -4.80 -15.01 -4.61
C PHE A 91 -5.81 -15.72 -3.70
N HIS A 92 -6.85 -15.02 -3.26
CA HIS A 92 -7.90 -15.59 -2.42
C HIS A 92 -8.68 -16.72 -3.11
N ASN A 93 -9.03 -16.54 -4.39
CA ASN A 93 -9.70 -17.57 -5.18
C ASN A 93 -8.83 -18.81 -5.34
N TYR A 94 -7.52 -18.62 -5.52
CA TYR A 94 -6.57 -19.72 -5.59
C TYR A 94 -6.54 -20.51 -4.27
N ILE A 95 -6.35 -19.85 -3.12
CA ILE A 95 -6.35 -20.51 -1.79
C ILE A 95 -7.67 -21.25 -1.55
N LYS A 96 -8.81 -20.65 -1.92
CA LYS A 96 -10.12 -21.29 -1.75
C LYS A 96 -10.25 -22.56 -2.60
N SER A 97 -9.70 -22.54 -3.82
CA SER A 97 -9.72 -23.67 -4.76
C SER A 97 -8.74 -24.76 -4.31
N ASP A 98 -7.60 -24.37 -3.77
CA ASP A 98 -6.53 -25.23 -3.24
C ASP A 98 -7.02 -26.12 -2.09
N LYS A 99 -7.77 -25.55 -1.12
CA LYS A 99 -8.40 -26.31 -0.02
C LYS A 99 -9.34 -27.43 -0.46
N THR A 100 -9.73 -27.48 -1.74
CA THR A 100 -10.63 -28.50 -2.30
C THR A 100 -9.91 -29.58 -3.12
N LYS A 101 -8.60 -29.46 -3.33
CA LYS A 101 -7.80 -30.42 -4.10
C LYS A 101 -6.89 -31.24 -3.18
N THR A 102 -6.97 -32.56 -3.27
CA THR A 102 -6.30 -33.53 -2.41
C THR A 102 -4.87 -33.89 -2.84
N ASP A 103 -4.38 -33.36 -3.96
CA ASP A 103 -3.08 -33.73 -4.53
C ASP A 103 -2.07 -32.60 -4.39
N GLY A 104 -1.16 -32.74 -3.41
CA GLY A 104 -0.03 -31.83 -3.19
C GLY A 104 1.05 -31.99 -4.26
N SER A 105 0.79 -31.47 -5.45
CA SER A 105 1.74 -31.43 -6.56
C SER A 105 2.66 -30.21 -6.48
N SER A 106 3.90 -30.32 -6.95
CA SER A 106 4.91 -29.24 -6.93
C SER A 106 4.46 -27.97 -7.68
N ASP A 107 3.66 -28.11 -8.74
CA ASP A 107 3.12 -26.99 -9.53
C ASP A 107 2.22 -26.06 -8.70
N GLN A 108 1.64 -26.56 -7.60
CA GLN A 108 0.72 -25.83 -6.73
C GLN A 108 1.44 -24.90 -5.76
N SER A 109 2.66 -25.25 -5.36
CA SER A 109 3.51 -24.35 -4.55
C SER A 109 4.01 -23.19 -5.40
N ASP A 110 4.37 -23.44 -6.66
CA ASP A 110 4.91 -22.42 -7.56
C ASP A 110 3.86 -21.36 -7.91
N LEU A 111 2.61 -21.76 -8.16
CA LEU A 111 1.53 -20.82 -8.46
C LEU A 111 1.06 -20.03 -7.24
N HIS A 112 1.11 -20.62 -6.03
CA HIS A 112 0.85 -19.90 -4.79
C HIS A 112 1.82 -18.72 -4.62
N ASP A 113 3.11 -19.00 -4.76
CA ASP A 113 4.17 -18.01 -4.57
C ASP A 113 4.17 -16.95 -5.68
N GLU A 114 3.80 -17.32 -6.90
CA GLU A 114 3.59 -16.38 -8.01
C GLU A 114 2.45 -15.39 -7.71
N LEU A 115 1.28 -15.88 -7.29
CA LEU A 115 0.13 -15.03 -6.96
C LEU A 115 0.39 -14.15 -5.74
N LEU A 116 1.10 -14.69 -4.74
CA LEU A 116 1.55 -13.91 -3.58
C LEU A 116 2.53 -12.80 -4.02
N HIS A 117 3.52 -13.14 -4.85
CA HIS A 117 4.50 -12.20 -5.37
C HIS A 117 3.84 -11.04 -6.12
N ASP A 118 2.86 -11.34 -6.97
CA ASP A 118 2.10 -10.34 -7.70
C ASP A 118 1.24 -9.47 -6.77
N LEU A 119 0.61 -10.06 -5.76
CA LEU A 119 -0.11 -9.31 -4.73
C LEU A 119 0.82 -8.33 -3.98
N ILE A 120 2.00 -8.78 -3.56
CA ILE A 120 2.98 -7.91 -2.89
C ILE A 120 3.45 -6.78 -3.81
N LYS A 121 3.67 -7.05 -5.10
CA LYS A 121 4.03 -6.00 -6.07
C LYS A 121 2.94 -4.95 -6.19
N GLU A 122 1.68 -5.34 -6.27
CA GLU A 122 0.55 -4.41 -6.36
C GLU A 122 0.41 -3.59 -5.07
N LEU A 123 0.55 -4.21 -3.90
CA LEU A 123 0.54 -3.50 -2.61
C LEU A 123 1.67 -2.46 -2.53
N ARG A 124 2.88 -2.81 -2.97
CA ARG A 124 4.02 -1.87 -3.04
C ARG A 124 3.74 -0.75 -4.05
N LEU A 125 3.21 -1.08 -5.23
CA LEU A 125 2.90 -0.08 -6.25
C LEU A 125 1.87 0.93 -5.72
N ASP A 126 0.82 0.47 -5.05
CA ASP A 126 -0.21 1.33 -4.47
C ASP A 126 0.35 2.19 -3.31
N LEU A 127 1.21 1.61 -2.46
CA LEU A 127 1.79 2.33 -1.33
C LEU A 127 2.78 3.42 -1.74
N PHE A 128 3.66 3.13 -2.70
CA PHE A 128 4.74 4.04 -3.10
C PHE A 128 4.40 4.89 -4.33
N ARG A 129 3.33 4.54 -5.06
CA ARG A 129 2.88 5.19 -6.32
C ARG A 129 4.01 5.37 -7.34
N ASN A 130 4.95 4.43 -7.35
CA ASN A 130 6.15 4.49 -8.16
C ASN A 130 6.42 3.11 -8.76
N PHE A 131 6.32 2.99 -10.08
CA PHE A 131 6.56 1.74 -10.80
C PHE A 131 7.97 1.16 -10.58
N LYS A 132 8.95 2.01 -10.28
CA LYS A 132 10.34 1.59 -10.04
C LYS A 132 10.50 0.81 -8.72
N VAL A 133 9.52 0.85 -7.82
CA VAL A 133 9.59 0.17 -6.51
C VAL A 133 9.68 -1.36 -6.63
N ASN A 134 9.22 -1.89 -7.76
CA ASN A 134 9.23 -3.32 -8.06
C ASN A 134 10.33 -3.71 -9.07
N LYS A 135 11.20 -2.77 -9.44
CA LYS A 135 12.35 -3.08 -10.29
C LYS A 135 13.25 -4.07 -9.54
N ASP A 136 13.57 -5.19 -10.19
CA ASP A 136 14.41 -6.26 -9.64
C ASP A 136 13.86 -6.86 -8.32
N PHE A 137 12.54 -6.80 -8.10
CA PHE A 137 11.91 -7.40 -6.93
C PHE A 137 12.06 -8.93 -6.96
N PRO A 138 12.72 -9.55 -5.96
CA PRO A 138 13.02 -10.97 -5.98
C PRO A 138 11.76 -11.81 -5.83
N LYS A 139 11.83 -13.09 -6.21
CA LYS A 139 10.80 -14.05 -5.81
C LYS A 139 10.76 -14.13 -4.29
N ILE A 140 9.54 -14.16 -3.75
CA ILE A 140 9.29 -14.21 -2.32
C ILE A 140 8.44 -15.42 -1.97
N HIS A 141 8.55 -15.86 -0.73
CA HIS A 141 7.66 -16.83 -0.10
C HIS A 141 7.28 -16.27 1.28
N LEU A 142 6.16 -16.73 1.84
CA LEU A 142 5.78 -16.33 3.20
C LEU A 142 6.75 -16.95 4.21
N VAL A 143 7.27 -16.12 5.11
CA VAL A 143 8.05 -16.56 6.26
C VAL A 143 7.14 -16.51 7.47
N GLY A 144 6.70 -17.68 7.95
CA GLY A 144 5.93 -17.77 9.19
C GLY A 144 6.80 -17.48 10.42
N GLY A 145 6.26 -16.77 11.40
CA GLY A 145 6.86 -16.63 12.73
C GLY A 145 6.81 -17.93 13.55
N PRO A 146 7.69 -18.11 14.55
CA PRO A 146 7.64 -19.28 15.42
C PRO A 146 6.32 -19.32 16.20
N GLN A 147 5.70 -20.51 16.30
CA GLN A 147 4.56 -20.74 17.20
C GLN A 147 5.00 -20.41 18.63
N LYS A 148 4.33 -19.46 19.28
CA LYS A 148 4.46 -19.30 20.73
C LYS A 148 3.69 -20.47 21.38
N TYR A 149 4.44 -21.45 21.87
CA TYR A 149 3.95 -22.51 22.75
C TYR A 149 3.42 -21.94 24.07
#